data_AF-A0A507F881-F1
#
_entry.id   AF-A0A507F881-F1
#
_cell.length_a   1.000
_cell.length_b   1.000
_cell.length_c   1.000
_cell.angle_alpha   90.00
_cell.angle_beta   90.00
_cell.angle_gamma   90.00
#
_symmetry.space_group_name_H-M   'P 1'
#
loop_
_entity.id
_entity.type
_entity.pdbx_description
1 polymer ?
#
loop_
_entity_poly.entity_id
_entity_poly.type
_entity_poly.pdbx_seq_one_letter_code
_entity_poly.pdbx_strand_id
1 'polypeptide(L)'
;MSTGSDILEPLYPYLAQVQSLASPYLSQLETVAAPLIQDAQLRVADLRELATPYLGPLFEYAERVEDALPTFSYPIAYIAAAAIVLHVANYNLTAQLEYHTRIFTKIFRSPAVYLYALYLIASALVRDHYVMQAVEGDVNSYILFSKDAAKLIGHTLITFGVLLNLWTLKALGIKGMYNGDSFGHLMDAPVSGGPYSFFHDPQYVGTTLALLGYAVKCQSWTGYVLTAVLYATFWISVKFVEGPHMNRIYANKGKKATAAQGSKKTPRKKFD
;
A
#
# COMPACT_ATOMS: atom_id res chain seq x y z
N MET A 1 21.08 -28.70 -12.73
CA MET A 1 20.10 -27.66 -12.40
C MET A 1 20.54 -26.41 -13.14
N SER A 2 19.80 -26.02 -14.18
CA SER A 2 20.09 -24.80 -14.96
C SER A 2 19.88 -23.59 -14.04
N THR A 3 20.93 -22.80 -13.87
CA THR A 3 20.88 -21.53 -13.17
C THR A 3 20.07 -20.56 -14.02
N GLY A 4 19.28 -19.67 -13.42
CA GLY A 4 18.43 -18.71 -14.17
C GLY A 4 19.15 -17.81 -15.19
N SER A 5 20.50 -17.86 -15.24
CA SER A 5 21.35 -17.27 -16.27
C SER A 5 21.06 -17.78 -17.69
N ASP A 6 20.71 -19.06 -17.85
CA ASP A 6 20.63 -19.70 -19.17
C ASP A 6 19.39 -19.24 -19.96
N ILE A 7 18.38 -18.71 -19.27
CA ILE A 7 17.13 -18.25 -19.88
C ILE A 7 17.29 -16.85 -20.51
N LEU A 8 18.25 -16.06 -20.02
CA LEU A 8 18.43 -14.67 -20.43
C LEU A 8 19.64 -14.42 -21.32
N GLU A 9 20.55 -15.38 -21.43
CA GLU A 9 21.74 -15.29 -22.28
C GLU A 9 21.43 -14.78 -23.71
N PRO A 10 20.34 -15.23 -24.37
CA PRO A 10 19.96 -14.72 -25.69
C PRO A 10 19.52 -13.24 -25.70
N LEU A 11 19.11 -12.71 -24.54
CA LEU A 11 18.61 -11.35 -24.38
C LEU A 11 19.70 -10.34 -23.99
N TYR A 12 20.87 -10.79 -23.54
CA TYR A 12 21.97 -9.93 -23.10
C TYR A 12 22.41 -8.87 -24.14
N PRO A 13 22.51 -9.18 -25.45
CA PRO A 13 22.84 -8.17 -26.45
C PRO A 13 21.80 -7.05 -26.53
N TYR A 14 20.52 -7.40 -26.37
CA TYR A 14 19.42 -6.43 -26.39
C TYR A 14 19.40 -5.60 -25.10
N LEU A 15 19.66 -6.19 -23.94
CA LEU A 15 19.78 -5.47 -22.67
C LEU A 15 20.95 -4.48 -22.70
N ALA A 16 22.10 -4.88 -23.23
CA ALA A 16 23.26 -4.00 -23.41
C ALA A 16 22.96 -2.82 -24.36
N GLN A 17 22.19 -3.07 -25.42
CA GLN A 17 21.77 -2.03 -26.36
C GLN A 17 20.75 -1.06 -25.75
N VAL A 18 19.78 -1.57 -24.99
CA VAL A 18 18.84 -0.73 -24.23
C VAL A 18 19.59 0.13 -23.21
N GLN A 19 20.58 -0.44 -22.53
CA GLN A 19 21.39 0.28 -21.55
C GLN A 19 22.22 1.40 -22.20
N SER A 20 22.84 1.16 -23.36
CA SER A 20 23.61 2.20 -24.06
C SER A 20 22.74 3.35 -24.58
N LEU A 21 21.52 3.04 -25.04
CA LEU A 21 20.53 4.04 -25.45
C LEU A 21 19.96 4.84 -24.26
N ALA A 22 19.80 4.19 -23.10
CA ALA A 22 19.26 4.82 -21.90
C ALA A 22 20.29 5.67 -21.14
N SER A 23 21.58 5.31 -21.20
CA SER A 23 22.66 5.96 -20.43
C SER A 23 22.68 7.50 -20.50
N PRO A 24 22.58 8.15 -21.67
CA PRO A 24 22.60 9.61 -21.76
C PRO A 24 21.39 10.26 -21.06
N TYR A 25 20.22 9.64 -21.16
CA TYR A 25 18.99 10.10 -20.51
C TYR A 25 19.04 9.87 -19.00
N LEU A 26 19.64 8.76 -18.54
CA LEU A 26 19.87 8.49 -17.12
C LEU A 26 20.81 9.54 -16.50
N SER A 27 21.90 9.90 -17.19
CA SER A 27 22.81 10.95 -16.69
C SER A 27 22.16 12.34 -16.65
N GLN A 28 21.31 12.68 -17.62
CA GLN A 28 20.52 13.92 -17.58
C GLN A 28 19.48 13.89 -16.45
N LEU A 29 18.81 12.75 -16.26
CA LEU A 29 17.90 12.54 -15.14
C LEU A 29 18.63 12.70 -13.81
N GLU A 30 19.84 12.16 -13.65
CA GLU A 30 20.66 12.35 -12.44
C GLU A 30 20.96 13.83 -12.18
N THR A 31 21.31 14.60 -13.21
CA THR A 31 21.64 16.03 -13.04
C THR A 31 20.44 16.86 -12.58
N VAL A 32 19.23 16.50 -13.04
CA VAL A 32 17.98 17.18 -12.66
C VAL A 32 17.43 16.65 -11.33
N ALA A 33 17.50 15.33 -11.13
CA ALA A 33 16.92 14.66 -9.97
C ALA A 33 17.79 14.84 -8.72
N ALA A 34 19.12 14.90 -8.82
CA ALA A 34 20.02 15.03 -7.67
C ALA A 34 19.66 16.22 -6.74
N PRO A 35 19.51 17.46 -7.23
CA PRO A 35 19.14 18.58 -6.36
C PRO A 35 17.71 18.45 -5.79
N LEU A 36 16.77 17.86 -6.54
CA LEU A 36 15.40 17.61 -6.06
C LEU A 36 15.38 16.53 -4.97
N ILE A 37 16.17 15.47 -5.13
CA ILE A 37 16.37 14.41 -4.15
C ILE A 37 16.99 15.01 -2.89
N GLN A 38 17.96 15.92 -3.04
CA GLN A 38 18.61 16.56 -1.89
C GLN A 38 17.66 17.50 -1.14
N ASP A 39 16.86 18.31 -1.82
CA ASP A 39 15.81 19.12 -1.19
C ASP A 39 14.74 18.24 -0.51
N ALA A 40 14.33 17.16 -1.17
CA ALA A 40 13.41 16.18 -0.60
C ALA A 40 14.01 15.52 0.65
N GLN A 41 15.29 15.17 0.64
CA GLN A 41 15.99 14.58 1.78
C GLN A 41 16.04 15.54 2.98
N LEU A 42 16.30 16.83 2.74
CA LEU A 42 16.26 17.87 3.78
C LEU A 42 14.87 17.99 4.39
N ARG A 43 13.84 18.11 3.56
CA ARG A 43 12.43 18.18 4.05
C ARG A 43 11.99 16.91 4.77
N VAL A 44 12.45 15.75 4.31
CA VAL A 44 12.20 14.46 4.98
C VAL A 44 12.94 14.42 6.32
N ALA A 45 14.14 14.98 6.42
CA ALA A 45 14.87 15.08 7.68
C ALA A 45 14.13 15.98 8.68
N ASP A 46 13.63 17.14 8.25
CA ASP A 46 12.83 18.04 9.09
C ASP A 46 11.55 17.36 9.60
N LEU A 47 10.83 16.68 8.69
CA LEU A 47 9.62 15.92 9.05
C LEU A 47 9.95 14.75 9.99
N ARG A 48 11.08 14.08 9.78
CA ARG A 48 11.55 13.00 10.64
C ARG A 48 11.82 13.55 12.03
N GLU A 49 12.53 14.66 12.16
CA GLU A 49 12.81 15.28 13.47
C GLU A 49 11.52 15.63 14.22
N LEU A 50 10.56 16.23 13.52
CA LEU A 50 9.25 16.57 14.07
C LEU A 50 8.45 15.32 14.51
N ALA A 51 8.54 14.24 13.74
CA ALA A 51 7.81 13.01 13.98
C ALA A 51 8.51 12.06 14.97
N THR A 52 9.83 12.21 15.19
CA THR A 52 10.66 11.30 15.99
C THR A 52 10.13 11.09 17.41
N PRO A 53 9.66 12.11 18.17
CA PRO A 53 9.11 11.91 19.51
C PRO A 53 7.87 10.99 19.54
N TYR A 54 7.12 10.96 18.44
CA TYR A 54 5.88 10.18 18.32
C TYR A 54 6.12 8.81 17.69
N LEU A 55 7.02 8.74 16.71
CA LEU A 55 7.34 7.52 15.98
C LEU A 55 8.35 6.65 16.72
N GLY A 56 9.28 7.23 17.48
CA GLY A 56 10.31 6.50 18.24
C GLY A 56 9.72 5.38 19.10
N PRO A 57 8.76 5.67 20.00
CA PRO A 57 8.11 4.63 20.81
C PRO A 57 7.37 3.57 19.99
N LEU A 58 6.80 3.95 18.84
CA LEU A 58 6.14 3.01 17.93
C LEU A 58 7.15 2.09 17.25
N PHE A 59 8.33 2.61 16.86
CA PHE A 59 9.41 1.81 16.30
C PHE A 59 10.01 0.86 17.33
N GLU A 60 10.31 1.32 18.55
CA GLU A 60 10.78 0.44 19.63
C GLU A 60 9.76 -0.64 19.99
N TYR A 61 8.46 -0.34 19.88
CA TYR A 61 7.42 -1.33 20.07
C TYR A 61 7.36 -2.31 18.89
N ALA A 62 7.50 -1.82 17.66
CA ALA A 62 7.55 -2.65 16.46
C ALA A 62 8.75 -3.60 16.49
N GLU A 63 9.94 -3.13 16.87
CA GLU A 63 11.15 -3.95 17.06
C GLU A 63 10.92 -5.01 18.15
N ARG A 64 10.28 -4.66 19.27
CA ARG A 64 9.93 -5.67 20.30
C ARG A 64 8.93 -6.70 19.81
N VAL A 65 7.96 -6.30 18.99
CA VAL A 65 7.03 -7.23 18.35
C VAL A 65 7.79 -8.12 17.37
N GLU A 66 8.70 -7.57 16.60
CA GLU A 66 9.57 -8.25 15.65
C GLU A 66 10.44 -9.31 16.33
N ASP A 67 11.11 -8.96 17.42
CA ASP A 67 11.89 -9.91 18.25
C ASP A 67 11.01 -11.03 18.83
N ALA A 68 9.73 -10.76 19.03
CA ALA A 68 8.75 -11.72 19.52
C ALA A 68 8.10 -12.55 18.41
N LEU A 69 8.35 -12.25 17.12
CA LEU A 69 7.82 -13.03 16.02
C LEU A 69 8.48 -14.42 15.97
N PRO A 70 7.71 -15.48 15.69
CA PRO A 70 8.27 -16.82 15.60
C PRO A 70 9.27 -16.92 14.45
N THR A 71 10.38 -17.63 14.70
CA THR A 71 11.27 -18.05 13.62
C THR A 71 10.62 -19.21 12.87
N PHE A 72 10.58 -19.10 11.56
CA PHE A 72 9.97 -20.12 10.71
C PHE A 72 11.03 -20.96 10.02
N SER A 73 10.76 -22.27 9.86
CA SER A 73 11.65 -23.20 9.15
C SER A 73 11.41 -23.23 7.63
N TYR A 74 10.53 -22.40 7.09
CA TYR A 74 10.24 -22.30 5.67
C TYR A 74 11.08 -21.19 5.01
N PRO A 75 11.39 -21.27 3.70
CA PRO A 75 12.06 -20.18 3.00
C PRO A 75 11.31 -18.86 3.16
N ILE A 76 12.03 -17.82 3.58
CA ILE A 76 11.48 -16.51 3.97
C ILE A 76 10.59 -15.88 2.88
N ALA A 77 10.86 -16.16 1.60
CA ALA A 77 10.04 -15.73 0.47
C ALA A 77 8.57 -16.24 0.54
N TYR A 78 8.34 -17.48 1.00
CA TYR A 78 6.99 -18.01 1.15
C TYR A 78 6.24 -17.34 2.31
N ILE A 79 6.96 -17.01 3.37
CA ILE A 79 6.40 -16.31 4.54
C ILE A 79 6.04 -14.88 4.14
N ALA A 80 6.91 -14.19 3.40
CA ALA A 80 6.64 -12.88 2.84
C ALA A 80 5.40 -12.88 1.91
N ALA A 81 5.31 -13.85 1.00
CA ALA A 81 4.14 -14.00 0.13
C ALA A 81 2.86 -14.27 0.92
N ALA A 82 2.91 -15.15 1.93
CA ALA A 82 1.79 -15.40 2.82
C ALA A 82 1.41 -14.16 3.61
N ALA A 83 2.37 -13.40 4.14
CA ALA A 83 2.13 -12.17 4.89
C ALA A 83 1.46 -11.09 4.02
N ILE A 84 1.84 -10.97 2.74
CA ILE A 84 1.16 -10.10 1.77
C ILE A 84 -0.32 -10.47 1.65
N VAL A 85 -0.61 -11.74 1.36
CA VAL A 85 -1.98 -12.23 1.18
C VAL A 85 -2.79 -12.10 2.46
N LEU A 86 -2.21 -12.48 3.60
CA LEU A 86 -2.87 -12.43 4.90
C LEU A 86 -3.16 -11.00 5.34
N HIS A 87 -2.26 -10.05 5.10
CA HIS A 87 -2.52 -8.65 5.40
C HIS A 87 -3.71 -8.11 4.59
N VAL A 88 -3.78 -8.44 3.30
CA VAL A 88 -4.90 -8.02 2.44
C VAL A 88 -6.21 -8.71 2.81
N ALA A 89 -6.16 -10.01 3.08
CA ALA A 89 -7.32 -10.75 3.57
C ALA A 89 -7.81 -10.19 4.91
N ASN A 90 -6.88 -9.80 5.79
CA ASN A 90 -7.18 -9.28 7.11
C ASN A 90 -8.01 -8.00 7.07
N TYR A 91 -7.57 -6.95 6.35
CA TYR A 91 -8.33 -5.71 6.30
C TYR A 91 -9.69 -5.89 5.60
N ASN A 92 -9.78 -6.77 4.59
CA ASN A 92 -11.06 -7.07 3.94
C ASN A 92 -12.04 -7.80 4.86
N LEU A 93 -11.56 -8.84 5.55
CA LEU A 93 -12.38 -9.64 6.45
C LEU A 93 -12.86 -8.82 7.63
N THR A 94 -11.97 -8.05 8.25
CA THR A 94 -12.30 -7.22 9.40
C THR A 94 -13.24 -6.07 9.03
N ALA A 95 -13.08 -5.45 7.86
CA ALA A 95 -14.05 -4.47 7.33
C ALA A 95 -15.44 -5.08 7.15
N GLN A 96 -15.56 -6.26 6.53
CA GLN A 96 -16.85 -6.92 6.36
C GLN A 96 -17.46 -7.35 7.71
N LEU A 97 -16.65 -7.92 8.60
CA LEU A 97 -17.06 -8.30 9.95
C LEU A 97 -17.62 -7.09 10.70
N GLU A 98 -16.92 -5.96 10.67
CA GLU A 98 -17.36 -4.75 11.34
C GLU A 98 -18.66 -4.20 10.76
N TYR A 99 -18.79 -4.18 9.43
CA TYR A 99 -20.01 -3.71 8.77
C TYR A 99 -21.26 -4.46 9.25
N HIS A 100 -21.13 -5.79 9.41
CA HIS A 100 -22.24 -6.69 9.78
C HIS A 100 -22.49 -6.76 11.29
N THR A 101 -21.44 -6.81 12.11
CA THR A 101 -21.56 -7.12 13.55
C THR A 101 -21.45 -5.88 14.45
N ARG A 102 -20.76 -4.84 13.97
CA ARG A 102 -20.41 -3.62 14.71
C ARG A 102 -19.61 -3.89 15.99
N ILE A 103 -18.85 -4.99 16.05
CA ILE A 103 -18.12 -5.39 17.26
C ILE A 103 -17.17 -4.28 17.72
N PHE A 104 -16.34 -3.75 16.82
CA PHE A 104 -15.35 -2.74 17.19
C PHE A 104 -16.04 -1.43 17.57
N THR A 105 -17.07 -1.00 16.83
CA THR A 105 -17.82 0.21 17.17
C THR A 105 -18.58 0.07 18.50
N LYS A 106 -19.10 -1.12 18.84
CA LYS A 106 -19.78 -1.36 20.12
C LYS A 106 -18.82 -1.31 21.30
N ILE A 107 -17.63 -1.88 21.15
CA ILE A 107 -16.60 -1.94 22.21
C ILE A 107 -15.93 -0.58 22.38
N PHE A 108 -15.38 -0.03 21.30
CA PHE A 108 -14.51 1.15 21.35
C PHE A 108 -15.24 2.46 21.08
N ARG A 109 -16.47 2.44 20.55
CA ARG A 109 -17.27 3.64 20.24
C ARG A 109 -16.54 4.57 19.25
N SER A 110 -16.53 5.88 19.53
CA SER A 110 -15.98 6.93 18.66
C SER A 110 -14.55 6.65 18.12
N PRO A 111 -13.58 6.19 18.93
CA PRO A 111 -12.23 5.91 18.44
C PRO A 111 -12.07 4.63 17.60
N ALA A 112 -13.10 3.80 17.42
CA ALA A 112 -12.96 2.46 16.83
C ALA A 112 -12.21 2.44 15.49
N VAL A 113 -12.55 3.35 14.56
CA VAL A 113 -11.90 3.43 13.24
C VAL A 113 -10.43 3.87 13.33
N TYR A 114 -10.06 4.69 14.31
CA TYR A 114 -8.68 5.13 14.50
C TYR A 114 -7.81 4.05 15.12
N LEU A 115 -8.36 3.29 16.08
CA LEU A 115 -7.69 2.11 16.63
C LEU A 115 -7.53 1.02 15.56
N TYR A 116 -8.52 0.85 14.69
CA TYR A 116 -8.44 -0.02 13.54
C TYR A 116 -7.36 0.42 12.54
N ALA A 117 -7.25 1.72 12.26
CA ALA A 117 -6.18 2.25 11.41
C ALA A 117 -4.78 1.95 12.00
N LEU A 118 -4.58 2.16 13.30
CA LEU A 118 -3.33 1.81 13.97
C LEU A 118 -3.03 0.30 13.88
N TYR A 119 -4.04 -0.54 14.07
CA TYR A 119 -3.93 -1.99 13.90
C TYR A 119 -3.50 -2.37 12.47
N LEU A 120 -4.12 -1.78 11.44
CA LEU A 120 -3.75 -2.05 10.06
C LEU A 120 -2.34 -1.57 9.71
N ILE A 121 -1.92 -0.42 10.24
CA ILE A 121 -0.53 0.06 10.09
C ILE A 121 0.43 -0.94 10.72
N ALA A 122 0.18 -1.38 11.96
CA ALA A 122 1.01 -2.39 12.62
C ALA A 122 1.05 -3.71 11.83
N SER A 123 -0.10 -4.16 11.31
CA SER A 123 -0.17 -5.35 10.46
C SER A 123 0.62 -5.19 9.15
N ALA A 124 0.64 -4.00 8.56
CA ALA A 124 1.43 -3.70 7.37
C ALA A 124 2.94 -3.75 7.66
N LEU A 125 3.37 -3.22 8.82
CA LEU A 125 4.78 -3.28 9.25
C LEU A 125 5.26 -4.73 9.42
N VAL A 126 4.44 -5.61 10.02
CA VAL A 126 4.76 -7.04 10.14
C VAL A 126 4.90 -7.70 8.77
N ARG A 127 4.02 -7.39 7.81
CA ARG A 127 4.17 -7.86 6.42
C ARG A 127 5.48 -7.37 5.82
N ASP A 128 5.77 -6.08 5.95
CA ASP A 128 6.93 -5.44 5.32
C ASP A 128 8.23 -5.97 5.90
N HIS A 129 8.28 -6.29 7.20
CA HIS A 129 9.40 -6.98 7.83
C HIS A 129 9.78 -8.28 7.08
N TYR A 130 8.82 -9.20 6.86
CA TYR A 130 9.10 -10.44 6.15
C TYR A 130 9.47 -10.21 4.68
N VAL A 131 8.81 -9.26 4.02
CA VAL A 131 9.11 -8.89 2.64
C VAL A 131 10.53 -8.35 2.53
N MET A 132 10.94 -7.45 3.42
CA MET A 132 12.27 -6.88 3.44
C MET A 132 13.33 -7.95 3.67
N GLN A 133 13.16 -8.81 4.68
CA GLN A 133 14.07 -9.94 4.90
C GLN A 133 14.19 -10.84 3.66
N ALA A 134 13.08 -11.11 2.97
CA ALA A 134 13.09 -11.94 1.77
C ALA A 134 13.84 -11.28 0.60
N VAL A 135 13.66 -9.98 0.38
CA VAL A 135 14.36 -9.22 -0.67
C VAL A 135 15.85 -9.03 -0.34
N GLU A 136 16.17 -8.80 0.93
CA GLU A 136 17.56 -8.60 1.37
C GLU A 136 18.35 -9.91 1.39
N GLY A 137 17.67 -11.03 1.63
CA GLY A 137 18.26 -12.37 1.62
C GLY A 137 18.76 -12.84 0.25
N ASP A 138 18.35 -12.20 -0.85
CA ASP A 138 18.78 -12.54 -2.21
C ASP A 138 19.23 -11.32 -3.04
N VAL A 139 19.82 -10.31 -2.39
CA VAL A 139 20.39 -9.13 -3.06
C VAL A 139 21.34 -9.52 -4.21
N ASN A 140 21.21 -8.82 -5.34
CA ASN A 140 21.94 -9.06 -6.59
C ASN A 140 21.71 -10.45 -7.22
N SER A 141 20.65 -11.16 -6.84
CA SER A 141 20.27 -12.42 -7.49
C SER A 141 19.82 -12.24 -8.94
N TYR A 142 19.41 -11.02 -9.34
CA TYR A 142 18.97 -10.69 -10.70
C TYR A 142 19.29 -9.24 -11.09
N ILE A 143 20.44 -9.04 -11.77
CA ILE A 143 20.99 -7.72 -12.09
C ILE A 143 20.43 -7.22 -13.43
N LEU A 144 19.60 -6.17 -13.39
CA LEU A 144 19.02 -5.52 -14.58
C LEU A 144 19.70 -4.20 -14.97
N PHE A 145 20.40 -3.58 -14.04
CA PHE A 145 20.89 -2.20 -14.14
C PHE A 145 22.28 -2.10 -13.52
N SER A 146 23.05 -1.07 -13.90
CA SER A 146 24.24 -0.70 -13.13
C SER A 146 23.86 -0.35 -11.69
N LYS A 147 24.81 -0.47 -10.76
CA LYS A 147 24.57 -0.21 -9.33
C LYS A 147 24.00 1.18 -9.07
N ASP A 148 24.50 2.20 -9.77
CA ASP A 148 24.06 3.59 -9.58
C ASP A 148 22.67 3.81 -10.18
N ALA A 149 22.41 3.26 -11.37
CA ALA A 149 21.08 3.31 -11.99
C ALA A 149 20.03 2.56 -11.14
N ALA A 150 20.36 1.38 -10.61
CA ALA A 150 19.48 0.60 -9.73
C ALA A 150 19.10 1.38 -8.47
N LYS A 151 20.08 2.05 -7.83
CA LYS A 151 19.84 2.91 -6.68
C LYS A 151 18.96 4.09 -7.06
N LEU A 152 19.26 4.79 -8.15
CA LEU A 152 18.48 5.95 -8.57
C LEU A 152 17.02 5.57 -8.85
N ILE A 153 16.81 4.61 -9.75
CA ILE A 153 15.48 4.13 -10.13
C ILE A 153 14.72 3.63 -8.89
N GLY A 154 15.38 2.82 -8.07
CA GLY A 154 14.80 2.26 -6.86
C GLY A 154 14.33 3.32 -5.88
N HIS A 155 15.17 4.32 -5.57
CA HIS A 155 14.76 5.43 -4.69
C HIS A 155 13.66 6.29 -5.32
N THR A 156 13.71 6.57 -6.61
CA THR A 156 12.65 7.33 -7.30
C THR A 156 11.31 6.62 -7.19
N LEU A 157 11.25 5.32 -7.44
CA LEU A 157 10.03 4.51 -7.33
C LEU A 157 9.51 4.46 -5.89
N ILE A 158 10.38 4.27 -4.90
CA ILE A 158 10.02 4.29 -3.47
C ILE A 158 9.44 5.64 -3.09
N THR A 159 10.16 6.73 -3.38
CA THR A 159 9.73 8.09 -3.04
C THR A 159 8.40 8.43 -3.70
N PHE A 160 8.24 8.13 -5.00
CA PHE A 160 7.00 8.37 -5.70
C PHE A 160 5.83 7.57 -5.08
N GLY A 161 6.05 6.28 -4.79
CA GLY A 161 5.05 5.42 -4.19
C GLY A 161 4.58 5.91 -2.81
N VAL A 162 5.54 6.28 -1.94
CA VAL A 162 5.24 6.85 -0.61
C VAL A 162 4.49 8.18 -0.72
N LEU A 163 4.94 9.09 -1.59
CA LEU A 163 4.26 10.38 -1.80
C LEU A 163 2.85 10.21 -2.34
N LEU A 164 2.62 9.24 -3.24
CA LEU A 164 1.29 8.92 -3.75
C LEU A 164 0.37 8.40 -2.62
N ASN A 165 0.89 7.56 -1.72
CA ASN A 165 0.14 7.10 -0.55
C ASN A 165 -0.19 8.25 0.41
N LEU A 166 0.76 9.15 0.68
CA LEU A 166 0.53 10.34 1.53
C LEU A 166 -0.50 11.29 0.90
N TRP A 167 -0.44 11.49 -0.42
CA TRP A 167 -1.42 12.30 -1.14
C TRP A 167 -2.81 11.66 -1.08
N THR A 168 -2.88 10.33 -1.19
CA THR A 168 -4.12 9.56 -1.04
C THR A 168 -4.69 9.68 0.37
N LEU A 169 -3.85 9.58 1.39
CA LEU A 169 -4.25 9.78 2.79
C LEU A 169 -4.79 11.20 3.02
N LYS A 170 -4.15 12.21 2.43
CA LYS A 170 -4.64 13.60 2.49
C LYS A 170 -6.00 13.76 1.81
N ALA A 171 -6.22 13.08 0.69
CA ALA A 171 -7.47 13.17 -0.08
C ALA A 171 -8.65 12.42 0.58
N LEU A 172 -8.41 11.22 1.12
CA LEU A 172 -9.43 10.39 1.77
C LEU A 172 -9.62 10.69 3.27
N GLY A 173 -8.58 11.20 3.92
CA GLY A 173 -8.45 11.16 5.39
C GLY A 173 -8.26 9.74 5.93
N ILE A 174 -7.97 9.64 7.23
CA ILE A 174 -7.75 8.34 7.91
C ILE A 174 -8.99 7.44 7.76
N LYS A 175 -10.20 7.99 7.97
CA LYS A 175 -11.43 7.20 7.87
C LYS A 175 -11.66 6.66 6.46
N GLY A 176 -11.36 7.46 5.44
CA GLY A 176 -11.51 6.99 4.06
C GLY A 176 -10.48 5.91 3.71
N MET A 177 -9.22 6.09 4.13
CA MET A 177 -8.14 5.15 3.81
C MET A 177 -8.29 3.80 4.53
N TYR A 178 -8.82 3.78 5.76
CA TYR A 178 -8.88 2.59 6.61
C TYR A 178 -10.32 2.09 6.82
N ASN A 179 -11.05 1.87 5.72
CA ASN A 179 -12.40 1.25 5.67
C ASN A 179 -13.45 1.86 6.62
N GLY A 180 -13.42 3.17 6.82
CA GLY A 180 -14.34 3.87 7.74
C GLY A 180 -15.80 3.75 7.33
N ASP A 181 -16.10 3.48 6.06
CA ASP A 181 -17.44 3.17 5.56
C ASP A 181 -18.05 1.92 6.24
N SER A 182 -17.22 0.91 6.50
CA SER A 182 -17.58 -0.30 7.25
C SER A 182 -17.85 0.04 8.72
N PHE A 183 -17.16 1.04 9.28
CA PHE A 183 -17.41 1.61 10.61
C PHE A 183 -18.57 2.62 10.65
N GLY A 184 -19.23 2.87 9.50
CA GLY A 184 -20.39 3.76 9.41
C GLY A 184 -20.06 5.22 9.07
N HIS A 185 -18.80 5.53 8.81
CA HIS A 185 -18.34 6.82 8.30
C HIS A 185 -18.38 6.85 6.77
N LEU A 186 -19.60 6.89 6.22
CA LEU A 186 -19.82 6.95 4.77
C LEU A 186 -19.50 8.33 4.21
N MET A 187 -18.80 8.37 3.07
CA MET A 187 -18.62 9.61 2.31
C MET A 187 -19.93 10.02 1.61
N ASP A 188 -20.07 11.30 1.29
CA ASP A 188 -21.24 11.80 0.54
C ASP A 188 -21.12 11.55 -0.96
N ALA A 189 -19.90 11.65 -1.48
CA ALA A 189 -19.55 11.29 -2.84
C ALA A 189 -18.16 10.63 -2.87
N PRO A 190 -17.87 9.80 -3.89
CA PRO A 190 -16.51 9.33 -4.14
C PRO A 190 -15.53 10.49 -4.31
N VAL A 191 -14.31 10.33 -3.79
CA VAL A 191 -13.24 11.30 -4.02
C VAL A 191 -12.74 11.14 -5.46
N SER A 192 -12.89 12.20 -6.26
CA SER A 192 -12.48 12.21 -7.67
C SER A 192 -11.32 13.18 -7.96
N GLY A 193 -10.90 13.97 -6.98
CA GLY A 193 -9.81 14.93 -7.10
C GLY A 193 -8.47 14.41 -6.53
N GLY A 194 -7.40 15.18 -6.76
CA GLY A 194 -6.07 14.82 -6.28
C GLY A 194 -5.53 13.59 -7.00
N PRO A 195 -5.01 12.57 -6.30
CA PRO A 195 -4.41 11.40 -6.94
C PRO A 195 -5.45 10.56 -7.70
N TYR A 196 -6.73 10.67 -7.33
CA TYR A 196 -7.85 10.01 -8.00
C TYR A 196 -8.16 10.55 -9.40
N SER A 197 -7.56 11.68 -9.79
CA SER A 197 -7.63 12.18 -11.17
C SER A 197 -6.77 11.36 -12.13
N PHE A 198 -5.82 10.58 -11.59
CA PHE A 198 -4.81 9.84 -12.37
C PHE A 198 -4.92 8.33 -12.16
N PHE A 199 -5.32 7.88 -10.98
CA PHE A 199 -5.39 6.47 -10.60
C PHE A 199 -6.75 6.14 -9.98
N HIS A 200 -7.27 4.93 -10.24
CA HIS A 200 -8.50 4.47 -9.60
C HIS A 200 -8.27 4.16 -8.11
N ASP A 201 -7.17 3.46 -7.77
CA ASP A 201 -6.79 3.09 -6.41
C ASP A 201 -5.33 3.49 -6.12
N PRO A 202 -5.05 4.79 -5.95
CA PRO A 202 -3.68 5.30 -5.87
C PRO A 202 -2.86 4.72 -4.71
N GLN A 203 -3.49 4.33 -3.61
CA GLN A 203 -2.80 3.69 -2.48
C GLN A 203 -2.20 2.32 -2.83
N TYR A 204 -2.88 1.53 -3.67
CA TYR A 204 -2.37 0.22 -4.09
C TYR A 204 -1.25 0.39 -5.12
N VAL A 205 -1.41 1.34 -6.05
CA VAL A 205 -0.35 1.73 -6.98
C VAL A 205 0.90 2.18 -6.24
N GLY A 206 0.76 3.10 -5.28
CA GLY A 206 1.89 3.65 -4.52
C GLY A 206 2.63 2.57 -3.74
N THR A 207 1.90 1.66 -3.09
CA THR A 207 2.48 0.55 -2.34
C THR A 207 3.20 -0.45 -3.25
N THR A 208 2.62 -0.78 -4.41
CA THR A 208 3.29 -1.64 -5.41
C THR A 208 4.56 -1.00 -5.96
N LEU A 209 4.54 0.30 -6.27
CA LEU A 209 5.73 1.02 -6.76
C LEU A 209 6.83 1.09 -5.69
N ALA A 210 6.47 1.23 -4.42
CA ALA A 210 7.45 1.24 -3.34
C ALA A 210 8.17 -0.11 -3.21
N LEU A 211 7.43 -1.23 -3.24
CA LEU A 211 8.05 -2.56 -3.21
C LEU A 211 8.87 -2.84 -4.47
N LEU A 212 8.36 -2.46 -5.65
CA LEU A 212 9.11 -2.58 -6.90
C LEU A 212 10.43 -1.80 -6.84
N GLY A 213 10.39 -0.57 -6.35
CA GLY A 213 11.58 0.27 -6.20
C GLY A 213 12.60 -0.35 -5.27
N TYR A 214 12.15 -0.97 -4.18
CA TYR A 214 13.04 -1.68 -3.26
C TYR A 214 13.64 -2.95 -3.90
N ALA A 215 12.85 -3.71 -4.65
CA ALA A 215 13.34 -4.84 -5.44
C ALA A 215 14.39 -4.42 -6.49
N VAL A 216 14.16 -3.32 -7.20
CA VAL A 216 15.11 -2.73 -8.17
C VAL A 216 16.40 -2.30 -7.49
N LYS A 217 16.29 -1.56 -6.37
CA LYS A 217 17.45 -1.12 -5.59
C LYS A 217 18.31 -2.30 -5.15
N CYS A 218 17.68 -3.41 -4.75
CA CYS A 218 18.33 -4.62 -4.30
C CYS A 218 18.71 -5.59 -5.43
N GLN A 219 18.27 -5.35 -6.67
CA GLN A 219 18.44 -6.26 -7.82
C GLN A 219 18.05 -7.71 -7.45
N SER A 220 16.91 -7.85 -6.78
CA SER A 220 16.45 -9.09 -6.13
C SER A 220 15.33 -9.75 -6.92
N TRP A 221 15.57 -10.98 -7.38
CA TRP A 221 14.58 -11.83 -8.03
C TRP A 221 13.34 -12.04 -7.14
N THR A 222 13.58 -12.35 -5.86
CA THR A 222 12.51 -12.55 -4.88
C THR A 222 11.67 -11.30 -4.73
N GLY A 223 12.29 -10.12 -4.69
CA GLY A 223 11.60 -8.83 -4.64
C GLY A 223 10.71 -8.59 -5.85
N TYR A 224 11.16 -8.90 -7.06
CA TYR A 224 10.33 -8.78 -8.27
C TYR A 224 9.12 -9.72 -8.24
N VAL A 225 9.31 -10.97 -7.80
CA VAL A 225 8.21 -11.94 -7.63
C VAL A 225 7.22 -11.48 -6.57
N LEU A 226 7.70 -11.05 -5.39
CA LEU A 226 6.86 -10.54 -4.31
C LEU A 226 6.09 -9.27 -4.73
N THR A 227 6.69 -8.42 -5.57
CA THR A 227 5.98 -7.27 -6.16
C THR A 227 4.81 -7.72 -7.03
N ALA A 228 5.00 -8.74 -7.87
CA ALA A 228 3.92 -9.29 -8.70
C ALA A 228 2.82 -9.94 -7.84
N VAL A 229 3.19 -10.66 -6.79
CA VAL A 229 2.24 -11.24 -5.81
C VAL A 229 1.45 -10.14 -5.12
N LEU A 230 2.10 -9.08 -4.66
CA LEU A 230 1.44 -7.92 -4.02
C LEU A 230 0.44 -7.27 -4.97
N TYR A 231 0.85 -6.96 -6.20
CA TYR A 231 -0.03 -6.37 -7.20
C TYR A 231 -1.24 -7.25 -7.50
N ALA A 232 -1.02 -8.55 -7.73
CA ALA A 232 -2.11 -9.50 -7.98
C ALA A 232 -3.08 -9.60 -6.80
N THR A 233 -2.55 -9.61 -5.57
CA THR A 233 -3.35 -9.65 -4.34
C THR A 233 -4.23 -8.40 -4.21
N PHE A 234 -3.68 -7.21 -4.45
CA PHE A 234 -4.48 -5.97 -4.47
C PHE A 234 -5.53 -5.99 -5.57
N TRP A 235 -5.17 -6.39 -6.79
CA TRP A 235 -6.11 -6.45 -7.90
C TRP A 235 -7.28 -7.41 -7.61
N ILE A 236 -6.99 -8.61 -7.06
CA ILE A 236 -8.02 -9.57 -6.66
C ILE A 236 -8.92 -8.96 -5.57
N SER A 237 -8.32 -8.35 -4.55
CA SER A 237 -9.04 -7.67 -3.46
C SER A 237 -10.01 -6.63 -4.01
N VAL A 238 -9.50 -5.65 -4.77
CA VAL A 238 -10.31 -4.56 -5.32
C VAL A 238 -11.45 -5.10 -6.19
N LYS A 239 -11.13 -6.02 -7.10
CA LYS A 239 -12.10 -6.50 -8.10
C LYS A 239 -13.19 -7.38 -7.50
N PHE A 240 -12.85 -8.27 -6.57
CA PHE A 240 -13.75 -9.34 -6.13
C PHE A 240 -14.20 -9.25 -4.67
N VAL A 241 -13.54 -8.46 -3.84
CA VAL A 241 -13.80 -8.41 -2.39
C VAL A 241 -14.18 -7.01 -1.93
N GLU A 242 -13.23 -6.07 -1.98
CA GLU A 242 -13.39 -4.70 -1.49
C GLU A 242 -14.39 -3.91 -2.34
N GLY A 243 -14.23 -3.90 -3.66
CA GLY A 243 -15.12 -3.17 -4.57
C GLY A 243 -16.59 -3.58 -4.44
N PRO A 244 -16.93 -4.88 -4.54
CA PRO A 244 -18.30 -5.35 -4.31
C PRO A 244 -18.85 -5.01 -2.91
N HIS A 245 -18.01 -5.06 -1.88
CA HIS A 245 -18.40 -4.68 -0.52
C HIS A 245 -18.72 -3.19 -0.40
N MET A 246 -17.84 -2.31 -0.89
CA MET A 246 -18.09 -0.86 -0.91
C MET A 246 -19.35 -0.52 -1.71
N ASN A 247 -19.52 -1.10 -2.90
CA ASN A 247 -20.71 -0.87 -3.73
C ASN A 247 -22.01 -1.23 -2.98
N ARG A 248 -22.02 -2.34 -2.24
CA ARG A 248 -23.15 -2.72 -1.38
C ARG A 248 -23.40 -1.69 -0.27
N ILE A 249 -22.35 -1.22 0.40
CA ILE A 249 -22.44 -0.24 1.49
C ILE A 249 -23.11 1.05 0.98
N TYR A 250 -22.62 1.60 -0.12
CA TYR A 250 -23.11 2.86 -0.67
C TYR A 250 -24.51 2.72 -1.30
N ALA A 251 -24.83 1.59 -1.94
CA ALA A 251 -26.19 1.31 -2.41
C ALA A 251 -27.22 1.27 -1.26
N ASN A 252 -26.82 0.73 -0.10
CA ASN A 252 -27.67 0.70 1.09
C ASN A 252 -27.88 2.09 1.71
N LYS A 253 -26.89 3.00 1.63
CA LYS A 253 -27.06 4.42 2.02
C LYS A 253 -28.15 5.08 1.17
N GLY A 254 -28.09 4.89 -0.14
CA GLY A 254 -29.08 5.44 -1.09
C GLY A 254 -30.51 4.97 -0.81
N LYS A 255 -30.71 3.66 -0.59
CA LYS A 255 -32.03 3.08 -0.26
C LYS A 255 -32.63 3.62 1.05
N LYS A 256 -31.80 3.82 2.08
CA LYS A 256 -32.27 4.40 3.35
C LYS A 256 -32.67 5.87 3.20
N ALA A 257 -31.93 6.64 2.39
CA ALA A 257 -32.25 8.03 2.11
C ALA A 257 -33.60 8.18 1.38
N THR A 258 -33.85 7.34 0.36
CA THR A 258 -35.12 7.37 -0.40
C THR A 258 -36.31 6.92 0.46
N ALA A 259 -36.15 5.87 1.28
CA ALA A 259 -37.20 5.41 2.20
C ALA A 259 -37.57 6.48 3.26
N ALA A 260 -36.58 7.19 3.81
CA ALA A 260 -36.80 8.28 4.76
C ALA A 260 -37.53 9.48 4.13
N GLN A 261 -37.32 9.74 2.84
CA GLN A 261 -38.02 10.79 2.09
C GLN A 261 -39.46 10.39 1.71
N GLY A 262 -39.71 9.11 1.41
CA GLY A 262 -41.05 8.59 1.14
C GLY A 262 -41.97 8.59 2.37
N SER A 263 -41.42 8.31 3.56
CA SER A 263 -42.15 8.31 4.84
C SER A 263 -42.63 9.72 5.28
N LYS A 264 -41.93 10.79 4.88
CA LYS A 264 -42.30 12.17 5.22
C LYS A 264 -43.45 12.76 4.37
N LYS A 265 -44.01 12.03 3.40
CA LYS A 265 -44.99 12.55 2.43
C LYS A 265 -46.46 12.12 2.64
N THR A 266 -46.83 11.53 3.77
CA THR A 266 -48.25 11.23 4.05
C THR A 266 -48.83 12.24 5.05
N PRO A 267 -49.55 13.30 4.60
CA PRO A 267 -50.35 14.09 5.53
C PRO A 267 -51.48 13.20 6.05
N ARG A 268 -51.59 13.08 7.38
CA ARG A 268 -52.82 12.56 8.00
C ARG A 268 -53.98 13.44 7.52
N LYS A 269 -54.87 12.88 6.69
CA LYS A 269 -56.18 13.48 6.46
C LYS A 269 -56.86 13.57 7.83
N LYS A 270 -57.04 14.79 8.34
CA LYS A 270 -58.04 15.05 9.37
C LYS A 270 -59.39 14.75 8.72
N PHE A 271 -60.08 13.74 9.24
CA PHE A 271 -61.51 13.63 9.06
C PHE A 271 -62.11 14.53 10.15
N ASP A 272 -62.73 15.62 9.70
CA ASP A 272 -63.62 16.44 10.51
C ASP A 272 -64.97 15.72 10.71
#